data_AF-A0A832PL98-F1
#
_entry.id   AF-A0A832PL98-F1
#
_cell.length_a   1.000
_cell.length_b   1.000
_cell.length_c   1.000
_cell.angle_alpha   90.00
_cell.angle_beta   90.00
_cell.angle_gamma   90.00
#
_symmetry.space_group_name_H-M   'P 1'
#
loop_
_entity.id
_entity.type
_entity.pdbx_description
1 polymer ?
#
loop_
_entity_poly.entity_id
_entity_poly.type
_entity_poly.pdbx_seq_one_letter_code
_entity_poly.pdbx_strand_id
1 'polypeptide(L)'
;MADHPVPIEDLPNIDPASLRPIDVAALAGPGAPAHPPRILMLYGSLRTRSYSRFASEEAARLLRWFGAETRAFNPSGLPLPDAEDPDHPKV
;
A
#
# COMPACT_ATOMS: atom_id res chain seq x y z
N MET A 1 -4.89 7.06 -9.71
CA MET A 1 -5.90 6.86 -8.65
C MET A 1 -5.58 7.86 -7.58
N ALA A 2 -6.41 8.90 -7.43
CA ALA A 2 -6.16 9.96 -6.46
C ALA A 2 -6.14 9.38 -5.04
N ASP A 3 -5.19 9.84 -4.25
CA ASP A 3 -4.94 9.42 -2.88
C ASP A 3 -6.01 10.06 -2.00
N HIS A 4 -7.11 9.33 -1.79
CA HIS A 4 -8.20 9.76 -0.94
C HIS A 4 -8.30 8.83 0.25
N PRO A 5 -8.56 9.40 1.45
CA PRO A 5 -8.85 8.61 2.63
C PRO A 5 -9.95 7.62 2.29
N VAL A 6 -9.73 6.35 2.61
CA VAL A 6 -10.78 5.33 2.48
C VAL A 6 -11.73 5.53 3.66
N PRO A 7 -13.02 5.77 3.43
CA PRO A 7 -13.97 5.91 4.52
C PRO A 7 -14.25 4.53 5.17
N ILE A 8 -14.75 4.51 6.40
CA ILE A 8 -14.92 3.25 7.15
C ILE A 8 -15.97 2.33 6.51
N GLU A 9 -16.98 2.90 5.85
CA GLU A 9 -18.00 2.19 5.06
C GLU A 9 -17.43 1.39 3.87
N ASP A 10 -16.25 1.78 3.37
CA ASP A 10 -15.54 1.08 2.31
C ASP A 10 -14.63 -0.05 2.84
N LEU A 11 -14.68 -0.32 4.16
CA LEU A 11 -13.96 -1.40 4.85
C LEU A 11 -14.96 -2.43 5.43
N PRO A 12 -15.72 -3.16 4.60
CA PRO A 12 -16.84 -4.00 5.05
C PRO A 12 -16.43 -5.19 5.90
N ASN A 13 -15.15 -5.58 5.88
CA ASN A 13 -14.62 -6.70 6.64
C ASN A 13 -14.02 -6.29 7.99
N ILE A 14 -14.12 -5.00 8.36
CA ILE A 14 -13.55 -4.47 9.59
C ILE A 14 -14.67 -4.17 10.58
N ASP A 15 -14.49 -4.59 11.83
CA ASP A 15 -15.31 -4.12 12.94
C ASP A 15 -14.92 -2.67 13.28
N PRO A 16 -15.82 -1.68 13.07
CA PRO A 16 -15.50 -0.28 13.32
C PRO A 16 -15.17 0.02 14.78
N ALA A 17 -15.69 -0.76 15.74
CA ALA A 17 -15.38 -0.58 17.15
C ALA A 17 -13.94 -0.99 17.50
N SER A 18 -13.33 -1.83 16.67
CA SER A 18 -11.98 -2.34 16.84
C SER A 18 -10.91 -1.50 16.12
N LEU A 19 -11.31 -0.52 15.31
CA LEU A 19 -10.41 0.30 14.52
C LEU A 19 -10.29 1.72 15.10
N ARG A 20 -9.06 2.23 15.27
CA ARG A 20 -8.79 3.57 15.81
C ARG A 20 -7.79 4.32 14.93
N PRO A 21 -7.97 5.63 14.71
CA PRO A 21 -7.01 6.41 13.95
C PRO A 21 -5.66 6.46 14.67
N ILE A 22 -4.58 6.60 13.89
CA ILE A 22 -3.23 6.77 14.44
C ILE A 22 -3.10 8.21 14.95
N ASP A 23 -2.81 8.37 16.23
CA ASP A 23 -2.43 9.66 16.79
C ASP A 23 -0.97 9.98 16.42
N VAL A 24 -0.79 10.57 15.25
CA VAL A 24 0.54 10.92 14.73
C VAL A 24 1.24 11.92 15.65
N ALA A 25 0.50 12.86 16.26
CA ALA A 25 1.08 13.86 17.15
C ALA A 25 1.64 13.23 18.43
N ALA A 26 1.00 12.18 18.94
CA ALA A 26 1.50 11.43 20.09
C ALA A 26 2.69 10.51 19.78
N LEU A 27 2.88 10.10 18.52
CA LEU A 27 3.90 9.13 18.11
C LEU A 27 5.12 9.77 17.42
N ALA A 28 4.95 10.92 16.78
CA ALA A 28 6.00 11.59 16.03
C ALA A 28 7.00 12.29 16.95
N GLY A 29 8.29 12.06 16.70
CA GLY A 29 9.36 12.78 17.39
C GLY A 29 9.50 14.24 16.92
N PRO A 30 10.21 15.09 17.68
CA PRO A 30 10.51 16.45 17.25
C PRO A 30 11.21 16.47 15.88
N GLY A 31 10.68 17.27 14.95
CA GLY A 31 11.23 17.39 13.59
C GLY A 31 10.88 16.23 12.64
N ALA A 32 10.02 15.29 13.06
CA ALA A 32 9.54 14.25 12.18
C ALA A 32 8.74 14.83 10.98
N PRO A 33 8.82 14.21 9.80
CA PRO A 33 8.04 14.66 8.65
C PRO A 33 6.54 14.61 8.91
N ALA A 34 5.81 15.67 8.54
CA ALA A 34 4.35 15.77 8.70
C ALA A 34 3.56 15.24 7.49
N HIS A 35 4.23 14.66 6.49
CA HIS A 35 3.55 14.07 5.33
C HIS A 35 3.01 12.66 5.67
N PRO A 36 2.00 12.16 4.94
CA PRO A 36 1.54 10.78 5.03
C PRO A 36 2.70 9.76 4.90
N PRO A 37 2.74 8.68 5.69
CA PRO A 37 3.66 7.58 5.45
C PRO A 37 3.50 7.04 4.02
N ARG A 38 4.60 6.88 3.28
CA ARG A 38 4.57 6.39 1.89
C ARG A 38 4.94 4.92 1.85
N ILE A 39 4.00 4.07 1.46
CA ILE A 39 4.15 2.61 1.52
C ILE A 39 3.98 2.02 0.12
N LEU A 40 5.02 1.32 -0.35
CA LEU A 40 4.98 0.56 -1.59
C LEU A 40 4.47 -0.86 -1.30
N MET A 41 3.42 -1.26 -2.00
CA MET A 41 2.79 -2.56 -1.89
C MET A 41 3.34 -3.50 -2.97
N LEU A 42 3.95 -4.60 -2.53
CA LEU A 42 4.47 -5.67 -3.40
C LEU A 42 3.70 -6.96 -3.17
N TYR A 43 3.52 -7.77 -4.22
CA TYR A 43 2.87 -9.08 -4.13
C TYR A 43 3.60 -10.13 -4.99
N GLY A 44 3.65 -11.36 -4.49
CA GLY A 44 4.49 -12.44 -5.06
C GLY A 44 3.78 -13.38 -6.04
N SER A 45 2.68 -12.98 -6.68
CA SER A 45 1.96 -13.85 -7.62
C SER A 45 1.29 -13.08 -8.75
N LEU A 46 1.57 -13.52 -9.98
CA LEU A 46 1.01 -13.01 -11.23
C LEU A 46 -0.21 -13.80 -11.72
N ARG A 47 -0.69 -14.78 -10.95
CA ARG A 47 -1.88 -15.56 -11.32
C ARG A 47 -3.08 -14.63 -11.47
N THR A 48 -3.96 -14.93 -12.43
CA THR A 48 -5.21 -14.18 -12.64
C THR A 48 -6.01 -14.02 -11.34
N ARG A 49 -6.13 -15.10 -10.56
CA ARG A 49 -6.65 -15.12 -9.20
C ARG A 49 -5.49 -15.25 -8.21
N SER A 50 -5.02 -14.13 -7.69
CA SER A 50 -3.88 -14.04 -6.79
C SER A 50 -4.34 -13.56 -5.40
N TYR A 51 -4.37 -14.46 -4.41
CA TYR A 51 -4.77 -14.12 -3.05
C TYR A 51 -3.76 -13.18 -2.37
N SER A 52 -2.47 -13.25 -2.71
CA SER A 52 -1.48 -12.30 -2.21
C SER A 52 -1.70 -10.90 -2.79
N ARG A 53 -2.12 -10.78 -4.06
CA ARG A 53 -2.54 -9.49 -4.63
C ARG A 53 -3.78 -8.95 -3.91
N PHE A 54 -4.82 -9.78 -3.73
CA PHE A 54 -6.05 -9.34 -3.04
C PHE A 54 -5.77 -8.93 -1.58
N ALA A 55 -4.96 -9.68 -0.85
CA ALA A 55 -4.56 -9.29 0.50
C ALA A 55 -3.76 -7.98 0.52
N SER A 56 -2.88 -7.78 -0.47
CA SER A 56 -2.13 -6.52 -0.64
C SER A 56 -3.05 -5.33 -0.92
N GLU A 57 -4.10 -5.52 -1.74
CA GLU A 57 -5.12 -4.51 -2.03
C GLU A 57 -5.95 -4.13 -0.79
N GLU A 58 -6.38 -5.11 0.02
CA GLU A 58 -7.09 -4.84 1.29
C GLU A 58 -6.16 -4.17 2.32
N ALA A 59 -4.90 -4.58 2.41
CA ALA A 59 -3.91 -3.91 3.25
C ALA A 59 -3.72 -2.45 2.84
N ALA A 60 -3.67 -2.16 1.53
CA ALA A 60 -3.58 -0.79 1.02
C ALA A 60 -4.80 0.07 1.38
N ARG A 61 -6.01 -0.53 1.45
CA ARG A 61 -7.21 0.19 1.93
C ARG A 61 -7.10 0.54 3.42
N LEU A 62 -6.67 -0.40 4.26
CA LEU A 62 -6.43 -0.15 5.68
C LEU A 62 -5.37 0.92 5.91
N LEU A 63 -4.25 0.85 5.20
CA LEU A 63 -3.18 1.83 5.30
C LEU A 63 -3.65 3.24 4.91
N ARG A 64 -4.45 3.36 3.84
CA ARG A 64 -5.06 4.65 3.47
C ARG A 64 -6.06 5.15 4.48
N TRP A 65 -6.85 4.27 5.11
CA TRP A 65 -7.72 4.65 6.24
C TRP A 65 -6.90 5.18 7.42
N PHE A 66 -5.75 4.57 7.71
CA PHE A 66 -4.80 5.05 8.72
C PHE A 66 -4.04 6.32 8.31
N GLY A 67 -4.26 6.86 7.11
CA GLY A 67 -3.67 8.11 6.64
C GLY A 67 -2.33 7.96 5.91
N ALA A 68 -2.00 6.76 5.41
CA ALA A 68 -0.82 6.53 4.57
C ALA A 68 -1.11 6.74 3.07
N GLU A 69 -0.09 7.19 2.33
CA GLU A 69 -0.06 7.14 0.86
C GLU A 69 0.41 5.74 0.44
N THR A 70 -0.37 5.06 -0.41
CA THR A 70 -0.01 3.71 -0.90
C THR A 70 0.09 3.65 -2.40
N ARG A 71 1.07 2.90 -2.91
CA ARG A 71 1.21 2.58 -4.33
C ARG A 71 1.46 1.09 -4.49
N ALA A 72 0.79 0.45 -5.43
CA ALA A 72 1.03 -0.96 -5.74
C ALA A 72 1.91 -1.09 -6.97
N PHE A 73 2.92 -1.96 -6.91
CA PHE A 73 3.74 -2.31 -8.06
C PHE A 73 3.17 -3.54 -8.76
N ASN A 74 3.05 -3.49 -10.09
CA ASN A 74 2.67 -4.65 -10.91
C ASN A 74 3.93 -5.32 -11.49
N PRO A 75 4.35 -6.50 -10.97
CA PRO A 75 5.58 -7.15 -11.39
C PRO A 75 5.45 -7.93 -12.71
N SER A 76 4.30 -7.87 -13.39
CA SER A 76 4.13 -8.57 -14.68
C SER A 76 5.11 -8.05 -15.72
N GLY A 77 5.95 -8.91 -16.31
CA GLY A 77 6.97 -8.49 -17.27
C GLY A 77 8.17 -7.78 -16.65
N LEU A 78 8.35 -7.85 -15.32
CA LEU A 78 9.63 -7.51 -14.70
C LEU A 78 10.66 -8.59 -15.11
N PRO A 79 11.83 -8.21 -15.64
CA PRO A 79 12.83 -9.18 -16.04
C PRO A 79 13.43 -9.88 -14.83
N LEU A 80 14.08 -11.02 -15.08
CA LEU A 80 14.94 -11.63 -14.07
C LEU A 80 16.17 -10.72 -13.85
N PRO A 81 16.76 -10.73 -12.65
CA PRO A 81 18.04 -10.07 -12.42
C PRO A 81 19.07 -10.50 -13.48
N ASP A 82 19.80 -9.52 -14.01
CA ASP A 82 20.86 -9.69 -15.02
C ASP A 82 20.42 -10.28 -16.37
N ALA A 83 19.12 -10.38 -16.65
CA ALA A 83 18.61 -10.95 -17.90
C ALA A 83 18.44 -9.92 -19.04
N GLU A 84 18.31 -8.64 -18.71
CA GLU A 84 18.08 -7.55 -19.67
C GLU A 84 19.06 -6.39 -19.42
N ASP A 85 19.18 -5.50 -20.39
CA ASP A 85 19.99 -4.27 -20.28
C ASP A 85 19.44 -3.33 -19.18
N PRO A 86 20.31 -2.58 -18.46
CA PRO A 86 19.88 -1.58 -17.48
C PRO A 86 18.83 -0.57 -17.96
N ASP A 87 18.74 -0.31 -19.27
CA ASP A 87 17.76 0.61 -19.85
C ASP A 87 16.35 -0.01 -20.05
N HIS A 88 16.11 -1.25 -19.61
CA HIS A 88 14.78 -1.88 -19.69
C HIS A 88 13.73 -1.05 -18.93
N PRO A 89 12.53 -0.77 -19.47
CA PRO A 89 11.55 0.18 -18.90
C PRO A 89 10.97 -0.16 -17.51
N LYS A 90 11.40 -1.28 -16.92
CA LYS A 90 11.02 -1.76 -15.59
C LYS A 90 12.21 -1.99 -14.66
N VAL A 91 13.41 -1.65 -15.10
CA VAL A 91 14.68 -1.62 -14.35
C VAL A 91 15.06 -0.15 -14.19
#